data_AF-A0A6F9B810-F1
#
_entry.id   AF-A0A6F9B810-F1
#
_cell.length_a   1.000
_cell.length_b   1.000
_cell.length_c   1.000
_cell.angle_alpha   90.00
_cell.angle_beta   90.00
_cell.angle_gamma   90.00
#
_symmetry.space_group_name_H-M   'P 1'
#
loop_
_entity.id
_entity.type
_entity.pdbx_description
1 polymer ?
#
loop_
_entity_poly.entity_id
_entity_poly.type
_entity_poly.pdbx_seq_one_letter_code
_entity_poly.pdbx_strand_id
1 'polypeptide(L)'
;MHGRIKLKSTAQQEEEKRNEREKKLKIYVAARDAIFTKRMEGMFDDEALQLTQQLLSSNPDFATLWNYRREILLHLETVREEDNVQKMYEAELLFLESCLKVNPKSYGSWHHRGWVSARLPRPDWARELGLCDRCLSLDDRNFHCWDYRRMVVKMSGVPVDQELQFTDRLIGSNFSNYSSWHYRSTLLPLLHPESPEPPSPCRQPPHSSPPPSPQTHSHRVCEEQLLKGTDNTMTRQRDKRIYTAQKNKGNT
;
A
#
# COMPACT_ATOMS: atom_id res chain seq x y z
N MET A 1 -5.44 10.54 -1.76
CA MET A 1 -5.67 11.89 -1.20
C MET A 1 -5.43 11.85 0.31
N HIS A 2 -4.20 12.07 0.77
CA HIS A 2 -3.86 12.07 2.19
C HIS A 2 -3.16 13.38 2.55
N GLY A 3 -3.44 13.93 3.73
CA GLY A 3 -2.66 15.02 4.33
C GLY A 3 -2.74 16.40 3.67
N ARG A 4 -3.74 16.70 2.84
CA ARG A 4 -3.81 18.01 2.16
C ARG A 4 -4.19 19.13 3.14
N ILE A 5 -3.21 19.91 3.57
CA ILE A 5 -3.40 21.09 4.42
C ILE A 5 -4.14 22.16 3.60
N LYS A 6 -5.23 22.70 4.15
CA LYS A 6 -5.95 23.82 3.54
C LYS A 6 -5.27 25.14 3.93
N LEU A 7 -4.58 25.76 2.98
CA LEU A 7 -4.07 27.12 3.11
C LEU A 7 -5.07 28.08 2.47
N LYS A 8 -5.36 29.21 3.12
CA LYS A 8 -6.13 30.31 2.51
C LYS A 8 -5.20 31.08 1.56
N SER A 9 -5.42 30.98 0.25
CA SER A 9 -4.70 31.75 -0.77
C SER A 9 -5.50 32.98 -1.20
N THR A 10 -4.82 33.97 -1.79
CA THR A 10 -5.49 35.11 -2.43
C THR A 10 -6.12 34.68 -3.75
N ALA A 11 -7.18 35.38 -4.18
CA ALA A 11 -7.88 35.07 -5.44
C ALA A 11 -6.93 35.07 -6.66
N GLN A 12 -5.94 35.98 -6.69
CA GLN A 12 -4.94 36.04 -7.75
C GLN A 12 -4.02 34.80 -7.75
N GLN A 13 -3.56 34.35 -6.59
CA GLN A 13 -2.73 33.14 -6.48
C GLN A 13 -3.50 31.87 -6.85
N GLU A 14 -4.81 31.83 -6.57
CA GLU A 14 -5.67 30.72 -6.96
C GLU A 14 -5.87 30.66 -8.47
N GLU A 15 -6.07 31.82 -9.09
CA GLU A 15 -6.16 31.97 -10.54
C GLU A 15 -4.87 31.53 -11.24
N GLU A 16 -3.71 32.00 -10.79
CA GLU A 16 -2.40 31.60 -11.32
C GLU A 16 -2.18 30.08 -11.19
N LYS A 17 -2.48 29.50 -10.02
CA LYS A 17 -2.40 28.04 -9.80
C LYS A 17 -3.38 27.27 -10.69
N ARG A 18 -4.57 27.82 -10.97
CA ARG A 18 -5.55 27.20 -11.88
C ARG A 18 -5.01 27.18 -13.30
N ASN A 19 -4.50 28.32 -13.78
CA ASN A 19 -3.92 28.45 -15.11
C ASN A 19 -2.70 27.53 -15.30
N GLU A 20 -1.85 27.38 -14.28
CA GLU A 20 -0.73 26.44 -14.32
C GLU A 20 -1.21 24.97 -14.38
N ARG A 21 -2.22 24.61 -13.57
CA ARG A 21 -2.80 23.26 -13.59
C ARG A 21 -3.45 22.92 -14.91
N GLU A 22 -4.15 23.86 -15.54
CA GLU A 22 -4.77 23.66 -16.85
C GLU A 22 -3.73 23.44 -17.94
N LYS A 23 -2.62 24.19 -17.93
CA LYS A 23 -1.49 23.96 -18.84
C LYS A 23 -0.90 22.56 -18.66
N LYS A 24 -0.64 22.15 -17.42
CA LYS A 24 -0.15 20.79 -17.11
C LYS A 24 -1.14 19.71 -17.51
N LEU A 25 -2.44 19.93 -17.30
CA LEU A 25 -3.49 18.99 -17.67
C LEU A 25 -3.58 18.80 -19.18
N LYS A 26 -3.46 19.87 -19.98
CA LYS A 26 -3.46 19.78 -21.45
C LYS A 26 -2.30 18.92 -21.95
N ILE A 27 -1.09 19.13 -21.41
CA ILE A 27 0.10 18.32 -21.74
C ILE A 27 -0.12 16.86 -21.32
N TYR A 28 -0.64 16.63 -20.11
CA TYR A 28 -0.93 15.30 -19.59
C TYR A 28 -1.93 14.54 -20.48
N VAL A 29 -3.03 15.19 -20.89
CA VAL A 29 -4.07 14.60 -21.73
C VAL A 29 -3.51 14.27 -23.12
N ALA A 30 -2.76 15.18 -23.74
CA ALA A 30 -2.15 14.92 -25.04
C ALA A 30 -1.17 13.74 -25.00
N ALA A 31 -0.29 13.69 -23.99
CA ALA A 31 0.64 12.58 -23.81
C ALA A 31 -0.09 11.26 -23.52
N ARG A 32 -1.15 11.29 -22.71
CA ARG A 32 -2.00 10.12 -22.42
C ARG A 32 -2.60 9.57 -23.72
N ASP A 33 -3.19 10.44 -24.53
CA ASP A 33 -3.88 10.03 -25.75
C ASP A 33 -2.87 9.46 -26.77
N ALA A 34 -1.70 10.06 -26.90
CA ALA A 34 -0.60 9.53 -27.72
C ALA A 34 -0.15 8.13 -27.28
N ILE A 35 -0.05 7.88 -25.97
CA ILE A 35 0.29 6.57 -25.42
C ILE A 35 -0.78 5.53 -25.76
N PHE A 36 -2.06 5.88 -25.61
CA PHE A 36 -3.15 4.97 -25.93
C PHE A 36 -3.21 4.65 -27.42
N THR A 37 -3.00 5.64 -28.30
CA THR A 37 -2.88 5.41 -29.74
C THR A 37 -1.75 4.43 -30.05
N LYS A 38 -0.54 4.66 -29.53
CA LYS A 38 0.60 3.75 -29.72
C LYS A 38 0.31 2.33 -29.25
N ARG A 39 -0.35 2.18 -28.09
CA ARG A 39 -0.74 0.85 -27.58
C ARG A 39 -1.77 0.16 -28.49
N MET A 40 -2.77 0.90 -28.99
CA MET A 40 -3.77 0.35 -29.91
C MET A 40 -3.14 -0.08 -31.25
N GLU A 41 -2.12 0.63 -31.71
CA GLU A 41 -1.38 0.32 -32.92
C GLU A 41 -0.32 -0.79 -32.71
N GLY A 42 -0.18 -1.31 -31.48
CA GLY A 42 0.77 -2.38 -31.17
C GLY A 42 2.24 -1.95 -31.21
N MET A 43 2.52 -0.65 -31.00
CA MET A 43 3.90 -0.16 -30.94
C MET A 43 4.54 -0.50 -29.58
N PHE A 44 5.62 -1.27 -29.61
CA PHE A 44 6.34 -1.74 -28.42
C PHE A 44 7.82 -1.36 -28.47
N ASP A 45 8.10 -0.06 -28.51
CA ASP A 45 9.44 0.49 -28.72
C ASP A 45 9.94 1.38 -27.56
N ASP A 46 11.17 1.87 -27.67
CA ASP A 46 11.76 2.79 -26.69
C ASP A 46 11.01 4.12 -26.58
N GLU A 47 10.37 4.57 -27.66
CA GLU A 47 9.58 5.81 -27.64
C GLU A 47 8.35 5.65 -26.75
N ALA A 48 7.66 4.50 -26.83
CA ALA A 48 6.56 4.14 -25.96
C ALA A 48 6.99 4.05 -24.48
N LEU A 49 8.21 3.54 -24.20
CA LEU A 49 8.80 3.59 -22.85
C LEU A 49 9.04 5.05 -22.41
N GLN A 50 9.59 5.90 -23.25
CA GLN A 50 9.83 7.30 -22.88
C GLN A 50 8.52 8.05 -22.59
N LEU A 51 7.48 7.86 -23.41
CA LEU A 51 6.19 8.50 -23.23
C LEU A 51 5.50 8.05 -21.93
N THR A 52 5.46 6.75 -21.67
CA THR A 52 4.88 6.23 -20.43
C THR A 52 5.66 6.69 -19.19
N GLN A 53 6.98 6.87 -19.31
CA GLN A 53 7.83 7.39 -18.23
C GLN A 53 7.44 8.82 -17.85
N GLN A 54 7.22 9.70 -18.84
CA GLN A 54 6.83 11.09 -18.58
C GLN A 54 5.59 11.21 -17.69
N LEU A 55 4.58 10.36 -17.93
CA LEU A 55 3.35 10.38 -17.13
C LEU A 55 3.53 9.73 -15.76
N LEU A 56 4.20 8.57 -15.70
CA LEU A 56 4.36 7.81 -14.46
C LEU A 56 5.34 8.47 -13.48
N SER A 57 6.29 9.27 -13.95
CA SER A 57 7.13 10.12 -13.09
C SER A 57 6.30 11.08 -12.23
N SER A 58 5.15 11.55 -12.74
CA SER A 58 4.26 12.47 -12.00
C SER A 58 3.07 11.77 -11.35
N ASN A 59 2.57 10.68 -11.95
CA ASN A 59 1.42 9.93 -11.49
C ASN A 59 1.71 8.41 -11.53
N PRO A 60 2.46 7.89 -10.53
CA PRO A 60 2.83 6.48 -10.49
C PRO A 60 1.66 5.54 -10.20
N ASP A 61 0.46 6.05 -9.91
CA ASP A 61 -0.73 5.23 -9.61
C ASP A 61 -1.59 4.96 -10.85
N PHE A 62 -1.11 5.30 -12.05
CA PHE A 62 -1.79 4.99 -13.29
C PHE A 62 -1.52 3.55 -13.75
N ALA A 63 -2.28 2.60 -13.20
CA ALA A 63 -2.09 1.15 -13.40
C ALA A 63 -2.01 0.71 -14.88
N THR A 64 -2.85 1.27 -15.76
CA THR A 64 -2.86 0.90 -17.19
C THR A 64 -1.52 1.18 -17.88
N LEU A 65 -0.80 2.23 -17.47
CA LEU A 65 0.50 2.54 -18.05
C LEU A 65 1.57 1.54 -17.61
N TRP A 66 1.53 1.06 -16.37
CA TRP A 66 2.41 -0.03 -15.93
C TRP A 66 2.16 -1.31 -16.72
N ASN A 67 0.90 -1.61 -17.06
CA ASN A 67 0.57 -2.77 -17.90
C ASN A 67 1.20 -2.62 -19.28
N TYR A 68 1.02 -1.46 -19.93
CA TYR A 68 1.60 -1.20 -21.24
C TYR A 68 3.14 -1.21 -21.20
N ARG A 69 3.76 -0.63 -20.15
CA ARG A 69 5.22 -0.74 -19.96
C ARG A 69 5.70 -2.17 -19.90
N ARG A 70 4.97 -3.06 -19.22
CA ARG A 70 5.33 -4.50 -19.20
C ARG A 70 5.19 -5.15 -20.57
N GLU A 71 4.14 -4.82 -21.34
CA GLU A 71 3.99 -5.29 -22.72
C GLU A 71 5.20 -4.87 -23.58
N ILE A 72 5.62 -3.61 -23.47
CA ILE A 72 6.79 -3.10 -24.18
C ILE A 72 8.07 -3.82 -23.75
N LEU A 73 8.34 -3.92 -22.44
CA LEU A 73 9.54 -4.57 -21.91
C LEU A 73 9.62 -6.05 -22.30
N LEU A 74 8.49 -6.77 -22.27
CA LEU A 74 8.42 -8.16 -22.71
C LEU A 74 8.70 -8.31 -24.20
N HIS A 75 8.21 -7.41 -25.05
CA HIS A 75 8.54 -7.42 -26.48
C HIS A 75 10.04 -7.17 -26.69
N LEU A 76 10.58 -6.13 -26.03
CA LEU A 76 11.99 -5.76 -26.14
C LEU A 76 12.94 -6.87 -25.65
N GLU A 77 12.53 -7.64 -24.65
CA GLU A 77 13.26 -8.82 -24.17
C GLU A 77 13.44 -9.89 -25.26
N THR A 78 12.47 -10.04 -26.18
CA THR A 78 12.55 -11.04 -27.25
C THR A 78 13.44 -10.63 -28.44
N VAL A 79 13.70 -9.34 -28.59
CA VAL A 79 14.43 -8.79 -29.76
C VAL A 79 15.83 -8.31 -29.40
N ARG A 80 16.16 -8.18 -28.11
CA ARG A 80 17.44 -7.67 -27.62
C ARG A 80 18.32 -8.79 -27.09
N GLU A 81 19.63 -8.60 -27.24
CA GLU A 81 20.63 -9.44 -26.59
C GLU A 81 20.61 -9.26 -25.06
N GLU A 82 21.06 -10.29 -24.34
CA GLU A 82 21.00 -10.37 -22.87
C GLU A 82 21.64 -9.16 -22.16
N ASP A 83 22.79 -8.68 -22.63
CA ASP A 83 23.45 -7.50 -22.05
C ASP A 83 22.64 -6.21 -22.23
N ASN A 84 21.89 -6.09 -23.33
CA ASN A 84 21.00 -4.95 -23.56
C ASN A 84 19.71 -5.08 -22.74
N VAL A 85 19.21 -6.31 -22.54
CA VAL A 85 18.10 -6.60 -21.62
C VAL A 85 18.48 -6.25 -20.18
N GLN A 86 19.69 -6.61 -19.73
CA GLN A 86 20.23 -6.24 -18.43
C GLN A 86 20.20 -4.72 -18.24
N LYS A 87 20.81 -3.95 -19.15
CA LYS A 87 20.87 -2.49 -19.08
C LYS A 87 19.48 -1.85 -19.10
N MET A 88 18.56 -2.41 -19.89
CA MET A 88 17.18 -1.94 -19.96
C MET A 88 16.47 -2.08 -18.61
N TYR A 89 16.58 -3.23 -17.95
CA TYR A 89 15.97 -3.43 -16.64
C TYR A 89 16.65 -2.64 -15.52
N GLU A 90 17.97 -2.46 -15.58
CA GLU A 90 18.70 -1.57 -14.66
C GLU A 90 18.21 -0.12 -14.79
N ALA A 91 18.03 0.38 -16.01
CA ALA A 91 17.44 1.70 -16.27
C ALA A 91 16.00 1.78 -15.74
N GLU A 92 15.19 0.73 -15.91
CA GLU A 92 13.83 0.67 -15.36
C GLU A 92 13.83 0.70 -13.82
N LEU A 93 14.79 0.05 -13.16
CA LEU A 93 14.93 0.11 -11.70
C LEU A 93 15.33 1.51 -11.21
N LEU A 94 16.14 2.26 -11.96
CA LEU A 94 16.48 3.65 -11.65
C LEU A 94 15.25 4.56 -11.83
N PHE A 95 14.49 4.36 -12.90
CA PHE A 95 13.23 5.07 -13.13
C PHE A 95 12.24 4.80 -11.98
N LEU A 96 12.07 3.55 -11.57
CA LEU A 96 11.21 3.18 -10.44
C LEU A 96 11.63 3.82 -9.12
N GLU A 97 12.93 3.99 -8.88
CA GLU A 97 13.42 4.71 -7.70
C GLU A 97 12.95 6.18 -7.72
N SER A 98 12.93 6.83 -8.90
CA SER A 98 12.39 8.18 -9.05
C SER A 98 10.89 8.24 -8.77
N CYS A 99 10.10 7.25 -9.23
CA CYS A 99 8.67 7.15 -8.93
C CYS A 99 8.41 6.97 -7.42
N LEU A 100 9.21 6.14 -6.74
CA LEU A 100 9.09 5.92 -5.30
C LEU A 100 9.47 7.15 -4.47
N LYS A 101 10.36 8.01 -4.97
CA LYS A 101 10.63 9.33 -4.33
C LYS A 101 9.41 10.26 -4.41
N VAL A 102 8.60 10.15 -5.47
CA VAL A 102 7.36 10.94 -5.64
C VAL A 102 6.22 10.37 -4.80
N ASN A 103 6.00 9.06 -4.86
CA ASN A 103 5.02 8.37 -4.04
C ASN A 103 5.57 7.04 -3.50
N PRO A 104 6.12 7.01 -2.27
CA PRO A 104 6.69 5.79 -1.69
C PRO A 104 5.64 4.74 -1.31
N LYS A 105 4.34 5.06 -1.45
CA LYS A 105 3.20 4.18 -1.15
C LYS A 105 2.43 3.79 -2.42
N SER A 106 3.03 3.97 -3.60
CA SER A 106 2.43 3.57 -4.87
C SER A 106 2.51 2.05 -5.03
N TYR A 107 1.34 1.40 -5.02
CA TYR A 107 1.22 -0.03 -5.32
C TYR A 107 1.81 -0.38 -6.70
N GLY A 108 1.50 0.44 -7.71
CA GLY A 108 1.96 0.22 -9.09
C GLY A 108 3.49 0.20 -9.18
N SER A 109 4.15 1.15 -8.50
CA SER A 109 5.62 1.24 -8.50
C SER A 109 6.27 0.03 -7.81
N TRP A 110 5.83 -0.33 -6.61
CA TRP A 110 6.41 -1.48 -5.89
C TRP A 110 6.15 -2.81 -6.61
N HIS A 111 4.94 -3.00 -7.12
CA HIS A 111 4.61 -4.21 -7.87
C HIS A 111 5.44 -4.33 -9.16
N HIS A 112 5.56 -3.24 -9.93
CA HIS A 112 6.39 -3.22 -11.13
C HIS A 112 7.86 -3.45 -10.81
N ARG A 113 8.38 -2.89 -9.70
CA ARG A 113 9.75 -3.13 -9.23
C ARG A 113 10.03 -4.60 -8.91
N GLY A 114 9.09 -5.27 -8.23
CA GLY A 114 9.18 -6.71 -7.98
C GLY A 114 9.18 -7.53 -9.27
N TRP A 115 8.32 -7.16 -10.22
CA TRP A 115 8.25 -7.79 -11.53
C TRP A 115 9.54 -7.63 -12.35
N VAL A 116 10.14 -6.43 -12.34
CA VAL A 116 11.43 -6.14 -13.01
C VAL A 116 12.56 -6.93 -12.35
N SER A 117 12.65 -6.90 -11.02
CA SER A 117 13.74 -7.55 -10.29
C SER A 117 13.75 -9.07 -10.48
N ALA A 118 12.57 -9.69 -10.62
CA ALA A 118 12.45 -11.12 -10.90
C ALA A 118 12.80 -11.52 -12.34
N ARG A 119 12.92 -10.56 -13.27
CA ARG A 119 13.24 -10.78 -14.69
C ARG A 119 14.66 -10.37 -15.07
N LEU A 120 15.32 -9.64 -14.20
CA LEU A 120 16.67 -9.16 -14.42
C LEU A 120 17.61 -10.37 -14.57
N PRO A 121 18.37 -10.52 -15.67
CA PRO A 121 19.24 -11.68 -15.87
C PRO A 121 20.26 -11.86 -14.73
N ARG A 122 20.85 -10.74 -14.28
CA ARG A 122 21.83 -10.71 -13.18
C ARG A 122 21.37 -9.70 -12.12
N PRO A 123 20.49 -10.11 -11.18
CA PRO A 123 19.96 -9.21 -10.16
C PRO A 123 20.99 -8.88 -9.07
N ASP A 124 21.13 -7.59 -8.75
CA ASP A 124 21.90 -7.11 -7.60
C ASP A 124 21.00 -6.99 -6.37
N TRP A 125 20.86 -8.09 -5.63
CA TRP A 125 20.04 -8.14 -4.43
C TRP A 125 20.56 -7.27 -3.29
N ALA A 126 21.88 -7.05 -3.21
CA ALA A 126 22.47 -6.19 -2.19
C ALA A 126 22.03 -4.74 -2.39
N ARG A 127 21.99 -4.27 -3.63
CA ARG A 127 21.44 -2.94 -3.97
C ARG A 127 19.95 -2.82 -3.60
N GLU A 128 19.16 -3.87 -3.84
CA GLU A 128 17.72 -3.85 -3.51
C GLU A 128 17.45 -3.87 -2.00
N LEU A 129 18.20 -4.68 -1.23
CA LEU A 129 18.15 -4.62 0.25
C LEU A 129 18.58 -3.25 0.77
N GLY A 130 19.64 -2.67 0.19
CA GLY A 130 20.08 -1.32 0.53
C GLY A 130 19.03 -0.25 0.22
N LEU A 131 18.21 -0.43 -0.83
CA LEU A 131 17.06 0.44 -1.08
C LEU A 131 15.98 0.27 -0.01
N CYS A 132 15.67 -0.98 0.38
CA CYS A 132 14.73 -1.23 1.47
C CYS A 132 15.17 -0.56 2.77
N ASP A 133 16.46 -0.66 3.13
CA ASP A 133 17.02 -0.01 4.31
C ASP A 133 16.80 1.50 4.28
N ARG A 134 17.09 2.15 3.14
CA ARG A 134 16.85 3.60 2.97
C ARG A 134 15.36 3.94 3.08
N CYS A 135 14.49 3.21 2.42
CA CYS A 135 13.05 3.46 2.47
C CYS A 135 12.47 3.27 3.88
N LEU A 136 12.89 2.25 4.61
CA LEU A 136 12.45 1.98 5.99
C LEU A 136 13.07 2.95 6.99
N SER A 137 14.24 3.52 6.72
CA SER A 137 14.76 4.62 7.53
C SER A 137 13.93 5.90 7.44
N LEU A 138 13.19 6.09 6.33
CA LEU A 138 12.32 7.25 6.11
C LEU A 138 10.88 7.03 6.62
N ASP A 139 10.33 5.83 6.40
CA ASP A 139 9.03 5.41 6.93
C ASP A 139 9.11 3.92 7.32
N ASP A 140 9.39 3.68 8.60
CA ASP A 140 9.62 2.36 9.17
C ASP A 140 8.33 1.50 9.25
N ARG A 141 7.18 2.10 8.94
CA ARG A 141 5.86 1.46 8.82
C ARG A 141 5.40 1.31 7.37
N ASN A 142 6.25 1.60 6.39
CA ASN A 142 5.91 1.42 4.98
C ASN A 142 5.79 -0.09 4.64
N PHE A 143 4.58 -0.62 4.74
CA PHE A 143 4.33 -2.04 4.52
C PHE A 143 4.68 -2.48 3.09
N HIS A 144 4.58 -1.61 2.07
CA HIS A 144 4.98 -1.96 0.71
C HIS A 144 6.49 -2.25 0.63
N CYS A 145 7.29 -1.46 1.33
CA CYS A 145 8.73 -1.69 1.41
C CYS A 145 9.05 -2.95 2.19
N TRP A 146 8.30 -3.24 3.26
CA TRP A 146 8.42 -4.51 4.00
C TRP A 146 8.07 -5.71 3.13
N ASP A 147 6.98 -5.66 2.36
CA ASP A 147 6.56 -6.72 1.44
C ASP A 147 7.62 -6.96 0.36
N TYR A 148 8.13 -5.87 -0.22
CA TYR A 148 9.21 -5.93 -1.20
C TYR A 148 10.49 -6.52 -0.60
N ARG A 149 10.89 -6.10 0.61
CA ARG A 149 12.06 -6.65 1.31
C ARG A 149 11.93 -8.17 1.49
N ARG A 150 10.76 -8.66 1.94
CA ARG A 150 10.53 -10.10 2.11
C ARG A 150 10.68 -10.87 0.81
N MET A 151 10.21 -10.29 -0.31
CA MET A 151 10.43 -10.88 -1.64
C MET A 151 11.92 -10.92 -1.98
N VAL A 152 12.66 -9.81 -1.79
CA VAL A 152 14.11 -9.74 -2.07
C VAL A 152 14.89 -10.74 -1.22
N VAL A 153 14.61 -10.84 0.08
CA VAL A 153 15.22 -11.83 1.00
C VAL A 153 14.99 -13.25 0.50
N LYS A 154 13.75 -13.57 0.11
CA LYS A 154 13.41 -14.89 -0.44
C LYS A 154 14.17 -15.21 -1.72
N MET A 155 14.30 -14.24 -2.63
CA MET A 155 14.97 -14.43 -3.93
C MET A 155 16.50 -14.48 -3.80
N SER A 156 17.07 -13.75 -2.83
CA SER A 156 18.51 -13.67 -2.61
C SER A 156 19.08 -14.77 -1.73
N GLY A 157 18.21 -15.51 -1.02
CA GLY A 157 18.64 -16.55 -0.09
C GLY A 157 19.30 -16.01 1.18
N VAL A 158 19.01 -14.75 1.56
CA VAL A 158 19.51 -14.18 2.82
C VAL A 158 19.05 -15.06 4.00
N PRO A 159 19.99 -15.50 4.86
CA PRO A 159 19.67 -16.29 6.03
C PRO A 159 18.74 -15.58 7.03
N VAL A 160 17.89 -16.36 7.70
CA VAL A 160 16.88 -15.84 8.64
C VAL A 160 17.51 -15.09 9.83
N ASP A 161 18.68 -15.53 10.30
CA ASP A 161 19.43 -14.88 11.37
C ASP A 161 19.87 -13.45 11.00
N GLN A 162 20.22 -13.19 9.73
CA GLN A 162 20.54 -11.83 9.28
C GLN A 162 19.31 -10.91 9.29
N GLU A 163 18.13 -11.44 8.92
CA GLU A 163 16.89 -10.66 9.00
C GLU A 163 16.42 -10.43 10.45
N LEU A 164 16.68 -11.38 11.36
CA LEU A 164 16.48 -11.13 12.78
C LEU A 164 17.40 -10.02 13.29
N GLN A 165 18.69 -10.03 12.96
CA GLN A 165 19.61 -8.95 13.31
C GLN A 165 19.18 -7.59 12.71
N PHE A 166 18.63 -7.60 11.48
CA PHE A 166 18.03 -6.42 10.90
C PHE A 166 16.88 -5.89 11.77
N THR A 167 15.90 -6.75 12.11
CA THR A 167 14.78 -6.33 12.97
C THR A 167 15.22 -5.92 14.38
N ASP A 168 16.25 -6.53 14.95
CA ASP A 168 16.82 -6.13 16.25
C ASP A 168 17.33 -4.69 16.21
N ARG A 169 18.01 -4.29 15.12
CA ARG A 169 18.45 -2.90 14.93
C ARG A 169 17.27 -1.92 14.84
N LEU A 170 16.21 -2.28 14.10
CA LEU A 170 15.04 -1.42 13.94
C LEU A 170 14.28 -1.25 15.25
N ILE A 171 14.11 -2.34 16.02
CA ILE A 171 13.47 -2.31 17.34
C ILE A 171 14.34 -1.54 18.34
N GLY A 172 15.67 -1.71 18.29
CA GLY A 172 16.60 -0.94 19.12
C GLY A 172 16.51 0.57 18.86
N SER A 173 16.27 0.98 17.61
CA SER A 173 16.04 2.38 17.25
C SER A 173 14.63 2.89 17.56
N ASN A 174 13.61 2.04 17.39
CA ASN A 174 12.21 2.35 17.65
C ASN A 174 11.50 1.12 18.22
N PHE A 175 11.44 1.04 19.54
CA PHE A 175 10.85 -0.10 20.25
C PHE A 175 9.39 -0.36 19.87
N SER A 176 8.64 0.68 19.51
CA SER A 176 7.23 0.61 19.13
C SER A 176 7.00 0.30 17.65
N ASN A 177 8.03 -0.09 16.89
CA ASN A 177 7.89 -0.45 15.48
C ASN A 177 7.15 -1.79 15.34
N TYR A 178 5.83 -1.70 15.15
CA TYR A 178 4.96 -2.87 14.95
C TYR A 178 5.35 -3.72 13.74
N SER A 179 5.78 -3.10 12.64
CA SER A 179 6.15 -3.82 11.42
C SER A 179 7.35 -4.75 11.65
N SER A 180 8.34 -4.31 12.44
CA SER A 180 9.51 -5.11 12.80
C SER A 180 9.12 -6.28 13.71
N TRP A 181 8.29 -6.03 14.74
CA TRP A 181 7.78 -7.09 15.62
C TRP A 181 6.94 -8.12 14.86
N HIS A 182 6.05 -7.66 13.98
CA HIS A 182 5.26 -8.54 13.13
C HIS A 182 6.18 -9.38 12.23
N TYR A 183 7.21 -8.79 11.64
CA TYR A 183 8.15 -9.55 10.82
C TYR A 183 8.91 -10.60 11.63
N ARG A 184 9.33 -10.29 12.86
CA ARG A 184 9.93 -11.30 13.76
C ARG A 184 8.99 -12.46 14.05
N SER A 185 7.69 -12.19 14.25
CA SER A 185 6.71 -13.27 14.48
C SER A 185 6.59 -14.26 13.31
N THR A 186 6.96 -13.85 12.09
CA THR A 186 6.99 -14.74 10.92
C THR A 186 8.36 -15.39 10.71
N LEU A 187 9.46 -14.77 11.17
CA LEU A 187 10.81 -15.32 11.07
C LEU A 187 11.13 -16.37 12.14
N LEU A 188 10.71 -16.15 13.39
CA LEU A 188 11.06 -17.04 14.51
C LEU A 188 10.58 -18.49 14.32
N PRO A 189 9.37 -18.77 13.81
CA PRO A 189 8.95 -20.15 13.52
C PRO A 189 9.82 -20.86 12.48
N LEU A 190 10.49 -20.11 11.59
CA LEU A 190 11.39 -20.70 10.59
C LEU A 190 12.72 -21.19 11.19
N LEU A 191 13.14 -20.64 12.34
CA LEU A 191 14.31 -21.11 13.08
C LEU A 191 13.99 -22.24 14.06
N HIS A 192 12.74 -22.27 14.55
CA HIS A 192 12.25 -23.26 15.50
C HIS A 192 10.96 -23.91 15.00
N PRO A 193 11.03 -24.81 14.00
CA PRO A 193 9.83 -25.47 13.44
C PRO A 193 9.06 -26.32 14.46
N GLU A 194 9.71 -26.71 15.56
CA GLU A 194 9.29 -27.71 16.53
C GLU A 194 8.96 -27.12 17.91
N SER A 195 8.55 -25.85 18.04
CA SER A 195 8.11 -25.37 19.36
C SER A 195 6.75 -26.01 19.67
N PRO A 196 6.64 -26.95 20.63
CA PRO A 196 5.36 -27.51 21.01
C PRO A 196 4.50 -26.37 21.51
N GLU A 197 3.23 -26.31 21.10
CA GLU A 197 2.27 -25.42 21.74
C GLU A 197 2.36 -25.64 23.26
N PRO A 198 2.59 -24.60 24.08
CA PRO A 198 2.43 -24.74 25.51
C PRO A 198 1.00 -25.23 25.74
N PRO A 199 0.77 -26.28 26.56
CA PRO A 199 -0.55 -26.83 26.74
C PRO A 199 -1.49 -25.72 27.18
N SER A 200 -2.48 -25.44 26.34
CA SER A 200 -3.54 -24.47 26.63
C SER A 200 -4.08 -24.76 28.04
N PRO A 201 -4.00 -23.82 29.00
CA PRO A 201 -4.52 -24.03 30.34
C PRO A 201 -6.05 -23.84 30.31
N CYS A 202 -6.77 -24.72 29.63
CA CYS A 202 -8.21 -24.97 29.79
C CYS A 202 -8.71 -26.02 28.80
N ARG A 203 -8.52 -27.30 29.12
CA ARG A 203 -9.51 -28.33 28.80
C ARG A 203 -9.74 -29.15 30.06
N GLN A 204 -10.65 -28.67 30.91
CA GLN A 204 -11.23 -29.57 31.90
C GLN A 204 -12.12 -30.59 31.17
N PRO A 205 -12.09 -31.88 31.53
CA PRO A 205 -13.02 -32.86 31.00
C PRO A 205 -14.46 -32.49 31.44
N PRO A 206 -15.50 -32.95 30.72
CA PRO A 206 -16.87 -32.63 31.08
C PRO A 206 -17.22 -33.31 32.41
N HIS A 207 -17.20 -32.54 33.50
CA HIS A 207 -17.73 -32.98 34.77
C HIS A 207 -19.26 -33.08 34.65
N SER A 208 -19.77 -34.28 34.91
CA SER A 208 -21.18 -34.59 35.13
C SER A 208 -21.80 -33.63 36.15
N SER A 209 -22.93 -33.02 35.78
CA SER A 209 -23.68 -32.05 36.58
C SER A 209 -24.06 -32.58 37.97
N PRO A 210 -23.84 -31.81 39.06
CA PRO A 210 -24.53 -31.99 40.33
C PRO A 210 -25.74 -31.04 40.47
N PRO A 211 -26.70 -31.35 41.37
CA PRO A 211 -28.00 -30.67 41.48
C PRO A 211 -27.92 -29.31 42.19
N PRO A 212 -28.99 -28.48 42.18
CA PRO A 212 -28.86 -27.05 42.44
C PRO A 212 -29.08 -26.62 43.91
N SER A 213 -28.45 -25.47 44.23
CA SER A 213 -28.77 -24.44 45.25
C SER A 213 -28.11 -24.56 46.64
N PRO A 214 -27.99 -23.47 47.47
CA PRO A 214 -28.33 -22.05 47.25
C PRO A 214 -27.19 -21.02 47.55
N GLN A 215 -27.51 -19.78 47.20
CA GLN A 215 -26.75 -18.51 47.20
C GLN A 215 -25.83 -18.20 48.39
N THR A 216 -24.63 -17.66 48.09
CA THR A 216 -24.00 -16.58 48.88
C THR A 216 -23.17 -15.66 47.97
N HIS A 217 -23.31 -14.36 48.19
CA HIS A 217 -22.72 -13.26 47.44
C HIS A 217 -21.18 -13.25 47.48
N SER A 218 -20.53 -13.08 46.33
CA SER A 218 -19.23 -12.40 46.27
C SER A 218 -19.05 -11.69 44.92
N HIS A 219 -18.64 -10.43 45.02
CA HIS A 219 -18.47 -9.47 43.94
C HIS A 219 -17.49 -9.96 42.86
N ARG A 220 -17.98 -10.09 41.62
CA ARG A 220 -17.16 -9.95 40.41
C ARG A 220 -17.79 -8.85 39.56
N VAL A 221 -17.20 -7.66 39.64
CA VAL A 221 -17.46 -6.58 38.70
C VAL A 221 -16.51 -6.80 37.53
N CYS A 222 -17.04 -7.20 36.36
CA CYS A 222 -16.49 -6.76 35.09
C CYS A 222 -17.52 -6.95 33.96
N GLU A 223 -17.78 -5.83 33.29
CA GLU A 223 -18.10 -5.73 31.86
C GLU A 223 -19.35 -6.45 31.34
N GLU A 224 -20.51 -5.86 31.62
CA GLU A 224 -21.61 -5.87 30.66
C GLU A 224 -22.43 -4.57 30.75
N GLN A 225 -21.80 -3.46 30.38
CA GLN A 225 -22.48 -2.21 30.06
C GLN A 225 -21.87 -1.64 28.79
N LEU A 226 -22.56 -1.84 27.66
CA LEU A 226 -22.65 -0.89 26.53
C LEU A 226 -23.48 -1.41 25.33
N LEU A 227 -24.20 -2.52 25.47
CA LEU A 227 -25.17 -2.98 24.47
C LEU A 227 -26.53 -3.25 25.12
N LYS A 228 -27.23 -2.18 25.53
CA LYS A 228 -28.69 -2.11 25.77
C LYS A 228 -29.04 -0.68 26.14
N GLY A 229 -29.21 0.16 25.13
CA GLY A 229 -29.54 1.57 25.31
C GLY A 229 -30.25 2.18 24.12
N THR A 230 -31.04 1.41 23.38
CA THR A 230 -31.97 1.93 22.38
C THR A 230 -33.11 0.95 22.20
N ASP A 231 -34.24 1.14 22.91
CA ASP A 231 -35.48 1.35 22.17
C ASP A 231 -36.62 1.90 23.05
N ASN A 232 -37.42 2.75 22.39
CA ASN A 232 -38.75 3.22 22.77
C ASN A 232 -38.91 4.19 23.96
N THR A 233 -38.73 5.47 23.67
CA THR A 233 -39.87 6.39 23.77
C THR A 233 -40.28 6.87 22.39
N MET A 234 -41.36 6.26 21.92
CA MET A 234 -42.13 6.63 20.74
C MET A 234 -42.74 8.03 20.91
N THR A 235 -43.05 8.64 19.76
CA THR A 235 -44.21 9.52 19.56
C THR A 235 -44.19 10.91 20.21
N ARG A 236 -43.51 11.87 19.58
CA ARG A 236 -44.03 13.22 19.28
C ARG A 236 -42.95 14.04 18.57
N GLN A 237 -42.89 13.98 17.24
CA GLN A 237 -42.38 15.03 16.32
C GLN A 237 -42.17 14.47 14.91
N ARG A 238 -43.21 13.85 14.35
CA ARG A 238 -43.34 13.65 12.90
C ARG A 238 -44.73 14.07 12.49
N ASP A 239 -45.02 15.37 12.63
CA ASP A 239 -46.25 15.99 12.11
C ASP A 239 -46.12 17.50 11.84
N LYS A 240 -44.90 18.02 11.63
CA LYS A 240 -44.70 19.45 11.30
C LYS A 240 -43.68 19.76 10.20
N ARG A 241 -43.38 18.82 9.30
CA ARG A 241 -42.52 19.10 8.13
C ARG A 241 -43.02 18.56 6.78
N ILE A 242 -44.34 18.35 6.66
CA ILE A 242 -44.99 18.10 5.36
C ILE A 242 -45.89 19.28 4.92
N TYR A 243 -46.02 20.34 5.73
CA TYR A 243 -46.89 21.50 5.39
C TYR A 243 -46.16 22.80 5.01
N THR A 244 -44.89 22.73 4.59
CA THR A 244 -44.13 23.91 4.12
C THR A 244 -43.28 23.63 2.87
N ALA A 245 -43.73 22.71 2.01
CA ALA A 245 -43.15 22.49 0.67
C ALA A 245 -44.21 22.44 -0.44
N GLN A 246 -45.32 23.17 -0.27
CA GLN A 246 -46.37 23.31 -1.30
C GLN A 246 -46.93 24.73 -1.43
N LYS A 247 -46.16 25.74 -0.99
CA LYS A 247 -46.57 27.16 -1.10
C LYS A 247 -45.51 28.10 -1.68
N ASN A 248 -44.60 27.59 -2.53
CA ASN A 248 -43.66 28.41 -3.30
C ASN A 248 -43.54 27.98 -4.78
N LYS A 249 -44.60 27.39 -5.34
CA LYS A 249 -44.83 27.33 -6.79
C LYS A 249 -46.21 27.91 -7.05
N GLY A 250 -46.25 29.17 -7.46
CA GLY A 250 -47.47 29.86 -7.92
C GLY A 250 -47.69 31.21 -7.27
N ASN A 251 -46.98 32.24 -7.72
CA ASN A 251 -47.59 33.45 -8.27
C ASN A 251 -46.53 34.44 -8.75
N THR A 252 -46.74 34.88 -10.00
CA THR A 252 -46.23 36.08 -10.70
C THR A 252 -44.73 36.26 -10.85
#